data_AF-A0A554VCG4-F1
#
_entry.id   AF-A0A554VCG4-F1
#
_cell.length_a   1.000
_cell.length_b   1.000
_cell.length_c   1.000
_cell.angle_alpha   90.00
_cell.angle_beta   90.00
_cell.angle_gamma   90.00
#
_symmetry.space_group_name_H-M   'P 1'
#
loop_
_entity.id
_entity.type
_entity.pdbx_description
1 polymer ?
#
loop_
_entity_poly.entity_id
_entity_poly.type
_entity_poly.pdbx_seq_one_letter_code
_entity_poly.pdbx_strand_id
1 'polypeptide(L)'
;MFGDFYEALESRSKKSRLGQFFTPEHVVDLMILMQHGKDEDLTGKGLTINDPTCGSGRFLIAFHGHFPGNYTYAEDIDPICCKMASINMMLHGCEVEVIQHNSLNPDDYQQGWKINPKIRIYELPSIVPIEKEQSTIYQMWQNQKARTAEERAEAERKVEEETLRTVGI
;
A
#
# COMPACT_ATOMS: atom_id res chain seq x y z
N MET A 1 -13.54 7.86 11.22
CA MET A 1 -12.56 6.76 11.47
C MET A 1 -11.56 7.17 12.54
N PHE A 2 -10.70 6.25 13.03
CA PHE A 2 -9.63 6.62 13.97
C PHE A 2 -8.68 7.71 13.43
N GLY A 3 -8.57 7.84 12.10
CA GLY A 3 -7.81 8.92 11.45
C GLY A 3 -8.28 10.32 11.83
N ASP A 4 -9.59 10.56 11.92
CA ASP A 4 -10.14 11.88 12.29
C ASP A 4 -9.82 12.24 13.74
N PHE A 5 -9.90 11.23 14.62
CA PHE A 5 -9.56 11.39 16.03
C PHE A 5 -8.07 11.61 16.22
N TYR A 6 -7.24 10.82 15.54
CA TYR A 6 -5.78 11.00 15.54
C TYR A 6 -5.42 12.41 15.04
N GLU A 7 -6.00 12.83 13.92
CA GLU A 7 -5.80 14.14 13.34
C GLU A 7 -6.23 15.29 14.28
N ALA A 8 -7.32 15.11 15.01
CA ALA A 8 -7.81 16.09 15.98
C ALA A 8 -6.92 16.19 17.24
N LEU A 9 -6.32 15.06 17.66
CA LEU A 9 -5.45 15.00 18.83
C LEU A 9 -3.99 15.35 18.53
N GLU A 10 -3.53 15.22 17.29
CA GLU A 10 -2.17 15.54 16.93
C GLU A 10 -1.86 17.04 17.08
N SER A 11 -0.73 17.33 17.73
CA SER A 11 -0.26 18.71 17.86
C SER A 11 0.11 19.27 16.49
N ARG A 12 -0.16 20.58 16.27
CA ARG A 12 0.19 21.28 15.01
C ARG A 12 1.66 21.10 14.62
N SER A 13 2.55 20.93 15.60
CA SER A 13 3.98 20.68 15.40
C SER A 13 4.27 19.32 14.75
N LYS A 14 3.54 18.26 15.14
CA LYS A 14 3.73 16.92 14.60
C LYS A 14 3.19 16.80 13.17
N LYS A 15 2.02 17.38 12.90
CA LYS A 15 1.47 17.56 11.54
C LYS A 15 2.44 18.29 10.61
N SER A 16 3.01 19.41 11.07
CA SER A 16 3.96 20.21 10.28
C SER A 16 5.30 19.50 10.04
N ARG A 17 5.72 18.61 10.93
CA ARG A 17 7.02 17.93 10.84
C ARG A 17 7.01 16.74 9.88
N LEU A 18 5.89 16.02 9.82
CA LEU A 18 5.72 14.87 8.90
C LEU A 18 4.98 15.25 7.61
N GLY A 19 4.32 16.41 7.56
CA GLY A 19 3.54 16.86 6.40
C GLY A 19 2.34 15.96 6.12
N GLN A 20 1.85 15.23 7.13
CA GLN A 20 0.80 14.24 6.97
C GLN A 20 -0.59 14.90 6.96
N PHE A 21 -1.37 14.58 5.94
CA PHE A 21 -2.76 14.99 5.80
C PHE A 21 -3.62 13.75 5.55
N PHE A 22 -4.81 13.69 6.14
CA PHE A 22 -5.76 12.63 5.85
C PHE A 22 -6.70 13.06 4.73
N THR A 23 -6.86 12.20 3.72
CA THR A 23 -7.75 12.47 2.59
C THR A 23 -9.20 12.57 3.07
N PRO A 24 -9.94 13.65 2.75
CA PRO A 24 -11.37 13.74 3.05
C PRO A 24 -12.18 12.66 2.32
N GLU A 25 -13.25 12.19 2.94
CA GLU A 25 -14.09 11.08 2.44
C GLU A 25 -14.59 11.30 1.00
N HIS A 26 -15.15 12.47 0.71
CA HIS A 26 -15.65 12.79 -0.63
C HIS A 26 -14.57 12.77 -1.74
N VAL A 27 -13.31 13.03 -1.38
CA VAL A 27 -12.19 12.95 -2.33
C VAL A 27 -11.83 11.48 -2.58
N VAL A 28 -11.86 10.66 -1.53
CA VAL A 28 -11.65 9.20 -1.64
C VAL A 28 -12.72 8.57 -2.55
N ASP A 29 -14.00 8.87 -2.33
CA ASP A 29 -15.08 8.33 -3.15
C ASP A 29 -14.95 8.74 -4.61
N LEU A 30 -14.61 10.01 -4.85
CA LEU A 30 -14.33 10.51 -6.20
C LEU A 30 -13.19 9.71 -6.86
N MET A 31 -12.09 9.47 -6.15
CA MET A 31 -10.96 8.70 -6.68
C MET A 31 -11.36 7.27 -7.04
N ILE A 32 -12.13 6.59 -6.19
CA ILE A 32 -12.62 5.23 -6.45
C ILE A 32 -13.47 5.19 -7.72
N LEU A 33 -14.42 6.13 -7.86
CA LEU A 33 -15.30 6.21 -9.03
C LEU A 33 -14.59 6.62 -10.32
N MET A 34 -13.47 7.34 -10.21
CA MET A 34 -12.61 7.65 -11.36
C MET A 34 -11.78 6.43 -11.79
N GLN A 35 -11.32 5.63 -10.84
CA GLN A 35 -10.51 4.43 -11.09
C GLN A 35 -11.35 3.28 -11.63
N HIS A 36 -12.58 3.16 -11.15
CA HIS A 36 -13.52 2.07 -11.42
C HIS A 36 -14.86 2.72 -11.71
N GLY A 37 -15.27 2.70 -12.98
CA GLY A 37 -16.43 3.45 -13.44
C GLY A 37 -17.68 3.19 -12.60
N LYS A 38 -18.60 4.15 -12.55
CA LYS A 38 -19.79 4.11 -11.67
C LYS A 38 -20.62 2.82 -11.77
N ASP A 39 -20.63 2.16 -12.93
CA ASP A 39 -21.41 0.95 -13.21
C ASP A 39 -20.57 -0.34 -13.15
N GLU A 40 -19.29 -0.27 -12.80
CA GLU A 40 -18.44 -1.46 -12.62
C GLU A 40 -18.70 -2.10 -11.25
N ASP A 41 -19.09 -3.38 -11.25
CA ASP A 41 -19.13 -4.20 -10.04
C ASP A 41 -17.86 -5.04 -9.90
N LEU A 42 -17.04 -4.66 -8.93
CA LEU A 42 -15.77 -5.30 -8.63
C LEU A 42 -15.82 -6.21 -7.39
N THR A 43 -17.00 -6.44 -6.82
CA THR A 43 -17.17 -7.28 -5.64
C THR A 43 -16.69 -8.71 -5.89
N GLY A 44 -15.82 -9.19 -5.01
CA GLY A 44 -15.34 -10.58 -5.02
C GLY A 44 -14.55 -11.00 -6.27
N LYS A 45 -14.09 -10.04 -7.09
CA LYS A 45 -13.35 -10.34 -8.33
C LYS A 45 -11.91 -10.83 -8.09
N GLY A 46 -11.45 -10.81 -6.84
CA GLY A 46 -10.09 -11.19 -6.48
C GLY A 46 -9.05 -10.16 -6.90
N LEU A 47 -9.46 -8.88 -6.97
CA LEU A 47 -8.54 -7.79 -7.26
C LEU A 47 -7.57 -7.56 -6.11
N THR A 48 -6.40 -7.02 -6.46
CA THR A 48 -5.39 -6.54 -5.54
C THR A 48 -5.27 -5.02 -5.68
N ILE A 49 -5.57 -4.29 -4.61
CA ILE A 49 -5.44 -2.82 -4.58
C ILE A 49 -4.35 -2.43 -3.59
N ASN A 50 -3.49 -1.49 -3.98
CA ASN A 50 -2.40 -1.01 -3.14
C ASN A 50 -2.50 0.49 -2.87
N ASP A 51 -2.25 0.88 -1.62
CA ASP A 51 -2.09 2.28 -1.21
C ASP A 51 -0.71 2.45 -0.53
N PRO A 52 0.27 3.06 -1.23
CA PRO A 52 1.66 3.13 -0.76
C PRO A 52 1.87 4.16 0.37
N THR A 53 0.86 4.97 0.69
CA THR A 53 0.91 6.00 1.74
C THR A 53 -0.44 6.06 2.46
N CYS A 54 -0.83 4.91 3.01
CA CYS A 54 -2.22 4.64 3.37
C CYS A 54 -2.75 5.47 4.54
N GLY A 55 -1.88 6.04 5.38
CA GLY A 55 -2.25 6.80 6.56
C GLY A 55 -3.16 5.98 7.48
N SER A 56 -4.43 6.37 7.61
CA SER A 56 -5.41 5.65 8.41
C SER A 56 -6.06 4.46 7.70
N GLY A 57 -5.71 4.21 6.44
CA GLY A 57 -6.32 3.21 5.58
C GLY A 57 -7.68 3.63 5.00
N ARG A 58 -8.04 4.92 5.07
CA ARG A 58 -9.39 5.38 4.68
C ARG A 58 -9.72 5.04 3.23
N PHE A 59 -8.77 5.23 2.32
CA PHE A 59 -8.96 4.93 0.90
C PHE A 59 -9.33 3.47 0.66
N LEU A 60 -8.53 2.56 1.19
CA LEU A 60 -8.73 1.12 1.04
C LEU A 60 -10.01 0.63 1.74
N ILE A 61 -10.42 1.23 2.85
CA ILE A 61 -11.69 0.89 3.50
C ILE A 61 -12.88 1.37 2.69
N ALA A 62 -12.83 2.58 2.14
CA ALA A 62 -13.88 3.06 1.24
C ALA A 62 -13.97 2.17 -0.01
N PHE A 63 -12.82 1.79 -0.59
CA PHE A 63 -12.78 0.82 -1.69
C PHE A 63 -13.44 -0.51 -1.28
N HIS A 64 -13.11 -1.05 -0.11
CA HIS A 64 -13.75 -2.26 0.41
C HIS A 64 -15.26 -2.10 0.63
N GLY A 65 -15.71 -0.92 1.07
CA GLY A 65 -17.13 -0.61 1.24
C GLY A 65 -17.90 -0.61 -0.08
N HIS A 66 -17.29 -0.11 -1.16
CA HIS A 66 -17.85 -0.19 -2.51
C HIS A 66 -17.79 -1.60 -3.09
N PHE A 67 -16.65 -2.26 -2.93
CA PHE A 67 -16.31 -3.52 -3.62
C PHE A 67 -15.71 -4.53 -2.65
N PRO A 68 -16.53 -5.12 -1.74
CA PRO A 68 -16.05 -6.07 -0.76
C PRO A 68 -15.53 -7.35 -1.42
N GLY A 69 -14.74 -8.13 -0.67
CA GLY A 69 -14.25 -9.42 -1.13
C GLY A 69 -12.98 -9.36 -1.99
N ASN A 70 -12.32 -8.21 -2.08
CA ASN A 70 -11.00 -8.03 -2.69
C ASN A 70 -9.88 -8.02 -1.63
N TYR A 71 -8.65 -8.32 -2.05
CA TYR A 71 -7.48 -8.27 -1.18
C TYR A 71 -6.77 -6.92 -1.34
N THR A 72 -6.32 -6.34 -0.24
CA THR A 72 -5.71 -5.00 -0.26
C THR A 72 -4.30 -5.00 0.31
N TYR A 73 -3.52 -4.00 -0.05
CA TYR A 73 -2.15 -3.76 0.40
C TYR A 73 -2.05 -2.33 0.88
N ALA A 74 -1.52 -2.14 2.08
CA ALA A 74 -1.41 -0.85 2.74
C ALA A 74 0.03 -0.63 3.19
N GLU A 75 0.67 0.42 2.71
CA GLU A 75 2.04 0.77 3.08
C GLU A 75 2.05 2.15 3.72
N ASP A 76 2.88 2.34 4.74
CA ASP A 76 3.15 3.68 5.29
C ASP A 76 4.52 3.70 5.98
N ILE A 77 5.14 4.88 6.04
CA ILE A 77 6.40 5.09 6.75
C ILE A 77 6.19 5.30 8.25
N ASP A 78 5.03 5.84 8.66
CA ASP A 78 4.72 6.11 10.06
C ASP A 78 4.17 4.85 10.77
N PRO A 79 4.86 4.32 11.79
CA PRO A 79 4.40 3.16 12.55
C PRO A 79 3.03 3.36 13.23
N ILE A 80 2.66 4.60 13.58
CA ILE A 80 1.35 4.87 14.18
C ILE A 80 0.25 4.70 13.13
N CYS A 81 0.51 5.14 11.90
CA CYS A 81 -0.41 5.00 10.79
C CYS A 81 -0.61 3.54 10.40
N CYS A 82 0.46 2.74 10.29
CA CYS A 82 0.32 1.31 10.05
C CYS A 82 -0.53 0.61 11.11
N LYS A 83 -0.32 0.93 12.40
CA LYS A 83 -1.11 0.35 13.51
C LYS A 83 -2.56 0.81 13.47
N MET A 84 -2.80 2.10 13.23
CA MET A 84 -4.15 2.66 13.10
C MET A 84 -4.90 2.06 11.91
N ALA A 85 -4.25 1.98 10.75
CA ALA A 85 -4.78 1.32 9.56
C ALA A 85 -5.11 -0.14 9.85
N SER A 86 -4.19 -0.89 10.48
CA SER A 86 -4.41 -2.29 10.88
C SER A 86 -5.68 -2.47 11.71
N ILE A 87 -5.88 -1.61 12.73
CA ILE A 87 -7.09 -1.66 13.57
C ILE A 87 -8.34 -1.25 12.77
N ASN A 88 -8.27 -0.17 11.99
CA ASN A 88 -9.40 0.27 11.17
C ASN A 88 -9.84 -0.85 10.21
N MET A 89 -8.89 -1.46 9.49
CA MET A 89 -9.13 -2.55 8.54
C MET A 89 -9.74 -3.78 9.22
N MET A 90 -9.21 -4.15 10.39
CA MET A 90 -9.72 -5.26 11.18
C MET A 90 -11.22 -5.06 11.48
N LEU A 91 -11.59 -3.87 11.96
CA LEU A 91 -12.96 -3.53 12.34
C LEU A 91 -13.92 -3.44 11.15
N HIS A 92 -13.42 -3.07 9.97
CA HIS A 92 -14.23 -2.99 8.74
C HIS A 92 -14.26 -4.31 7.96
N GLY A 93 -13.69 -5.40 8.50
CA GLY A 93 -13.72 -6.72 7.86
C GLY A 93 -12.83 -6.83 6.62
N CYS A 94 -11.89 -5.91 6.43
CA CYS A 94 -11.00 -5.88 5.28
C CYS A 94 -9.92 -6.96 5.40
N GLU A 95 -9.64 -7.68 4.32
CA GLU A 95 -8.45 -8.53 4.18
C GLU A 95 -7.32 -7.70 3.59
N VAL A 96 -6.29 -7.44 4.40
CA VAL A 96 -5.18 -6.55 4.00
C VAL A 96 -3.85 -7.07 4.52
N GLU A 97 -2.79 -6.78 3.78
CA GLU A 97 -1.42 -6.78 4.29
C GLU A 97 -0.97 -5.35 4.53
N VAL A 98 -0.60 -5.02 5.77
CA VAL A 98 -0.11 -3.69 6.15
C VAL A 98 1.38 -3.76 6.42
N ILE A 99 2.19 -3.00 5.68
CA ILE A 99 3.66 -2.95 5.86
C ILE A 99 4.10 -1.56 6.27
N GLN A 100 4.97 -1.49 7.27
CA GLN A 100 5.69 -0.29 7.64
C GLN A 100 7.04 -0.26 6.92
N HIS A 101 7.23 0.73 6.04
CA HIS A 101 8.49 1.00 5.34
C HIS A 101 8.40 2.31 4.56
N ASN A 102 9.54 2.78 4.06
CA ASN A 102 9.56 3.73 2.96
C ASN A 102 9.24 3.02 1.64
N SER A 103 8.06 3.25 1.05
CA SER A 103 7.67 2.65 -0.24
C SER A 103 8.53 3.08 -1.44
N LEU A 104 9.37 4.11 -1.29
CA LEU A 104 10.38 4.48 -2.29
C LEU A 104 11.70 3.70 -2.12
N ASN A 105 11.89 2.98 -1.01
CA ASN A 105 13.07 2.17 -0.72
C ASN A 105 12.67 0.69 -0.52
N PRO A 106 12.86 -0.17 -1.53
CA PRO A 106 12.55 -1.60 -1.47
C PRO A 106 13.17 -2.38 -0.30
N ASP A 107 14.26 -1.87 0.28
CA ASP A 107 15.00 -2.55 1.34
C ASP A 107 14.60 -2.12 2.76
N ASP A 108 13.72 -1.12 2.90
CA ASP A 108 13.36 -0.51 4.18
C ASP A 108 12.23 -1.23 4.92
N TYR A 109 12.16 -2.56 4.85
CA TYR A 109 11.15 -3.30 5.63
C TYR A 109 11.39 -3.12 7.12
N GLN A 110 10.40 -2.59 7.84
CA GLN A 110 10.47 -2.43 9.30
C GLN A 110 9.57 -3.44 10.02
N GLN A 111 8.27 -3.43 9.72
CA GLN A 111 7.26 -4.29 10.36
C GLN A 111 6.13 -4.61 9.38
N GLY A 112 5.40 -5.69 9.62
CA GLY A 112 4.26 -6.06 8.80
C GLY A 112 3.19 -6.84 9.55
N TRP A 113 1.95 -6.72 9.08
CA TRP A 113 0.79 -7.43 9.62
C TRP A 113 -0.13 -7.93 8.52
N LYS A 114 -0.67 -9.14 8.69
CA LYS A 114 -1.85 -9.62 7.95
C LYS A 114 -3.09 -9.40 8.80
N ILE A 115 -4.04 -8.69 8.22
CA ILE A 115 -5.31 -8.36 8.86
C ILE A 115 -6.38 -9.24 8.27
N ASN A 116 -7.16 -9.86 9.15
CA ASN A 116 -8.29 -10.72 8.80
C ASN A 116 -7.98 -11.84 7.79
N PRO A 117 -6.78 -12.48 7.78
CA PRO A 117 -6.38 -13.40 6.70
C PRO A 117 -7.27 -14.65 6.55
N LYS A 118 -8.16 -14.89 7.52
CA LYS A 118 -9.08 -16.03 7.56
C LYS A 118 -10.51 -15.61 7.94
N ILE A 119 -10.87 -14.33 7.77
CA ILE A 119 -12.18 -13.83 8.18
C ILE A 119 -13.33 -14.52 7.45
N ARG A 120 -13.12 -14.96 6.19
CA ARG A 120 -14.12 -15.74 5.44
C ARG A 120 -14.28 -17.19 5.89
N ILE A 121 -13.36 -17.69 6.72
CA ILE A 121 -13.37 -19.08 7.17
C ILE A 121 -13.89 -19.16 8.60
N TYR A 122 -13.36 -18.29 9.48
CA TYR A 122 -13.64 -18.33 10.91
C TYR A 122 -14.57 -17.22 11.38
N GLU A 123 -14.86 -16.22 10.52
CA GLU A 123 -15.69 -15.05 10.86
C GLU A 123 -15.19 -14.26 12.09
N LEU A 124 -13.92 -14.45 12.44
CA LEU A 124 -13.27 -13.83 13.59
C LEU A 124 -12.23 -12.81 13.10
N PRO A 125 -12.37 -11.53 13.47
CA PRO A 125 -11.37 -10.52 13.19
C PRO A 125 -10.03 -10.87 13.84
N SER A 126 -8.93 -10.64 13.12
CA SER A 126 -7.60 -10.97 13.62
C SER A 126 -6.52 -10.09 13.00
N ILE A 127 -5.44 -9.89 13.77
CA ILE A 127 -4.22 -9.23 13.31
C ILE A 127 -3.08 -10.18 13.61
N VAL A 128 -2.31 -10.54 12.58
CA VAL A 128 -1.19 -11.47 12.67
C VAL A 128 0.08 -10.74 12.23
N PRO A 129 1.10 -10.58 13.11
CA PRO A 129 2.38 -10.03 12.67
C PRO A 129 3.05 -10.97 11.67
N ILE A 130 3.78 -10.40 10.73
CA ILE A 130 4.50 -11.15 9.71
C ILE A 130 5.97 -10.70 9.61
N GLU A 131 6.82 -11.66 9.26
CA GLU A 131 8.21 -11.42 8.88
C GLU A 131 8.30 -11.02 7.40
N LYS A 132 9.40 -10.38 7.00
CA LYS A 132 9.60 -9.89 5.63
C LYS A 132 9.48 -10.98 4.57
N GLU A 133 9.88 -12.21 4.88
CA GLU A 133 9.79 -13.36 3.97
C GLU A 133 8.33 -13.75 3.68
N GLN A 134 7.41 -13.41 4.58
CA GLN A 134 5.98 -13.71 4.47
C GLN A 134 5.18 -12.59 3.80
N SER A 135 5.80 -11.41 3.61
CA SER A 135 5.18 -10.24 2.99
C SER A 135 5.17 -10.38 1.47
N THR A 136 3.97 -10.28 0.88
CA THR A 136 3.83 -10.21 -0.58
C THR A 136 4.33 -8.88 -1.13
N ILE A 137 4.08 -7.77 -0.43
CA ILE A 137 4.55 -6.43 -0.82
C ILE A 137 6.08 -6.41 -0.91
N TYR A 138 6.77 -6.92 0.11
CA TYR A 138 8.24 -6.95 0.12
C TYR A 138 8.79 -7.76 -1.07
N GLN A 139 8.23 -8.94 -1.33
CA GLN A 139 8.64 -9.76 -2.48
C GLN A 139 8.40 -9.04 -3.82
N MET A 140 7.27 -8.34 -3.96
CA MET A 140 6.96 -7.55 -5.16
C MET A 140 8.00 -6.45 -5.41
N TRP A 141 8.37 -5.69 -4.36
CA TRP A 141 9.38 -4.64 -4.46
C TRP A 141 10.76 -5.17 -4.81
N GLN A 142 11.17 -6.30 -4.22
CA GLN A 142 12.46 -6.92 -4.53
C GLN A 142 12.52 -7.40 -5.99
N ASN A 143 11.43 -7.98 -6.50
CA ASN A 143 11.32 -8.37 -7.91
C ASN A 143 11.38 -7.15 -8.85
N GLN A 144 10.69 -6.05 -8.50
CA GLN A 144 10.71 -4.83 -9.30
C GLN A 144 12.11 -4.19 -9.33
N LYS A 145 12.79 -4.14 -8.19
CA LYS A 145 14.17 -3.66 -8.07
C LYS A 145 15.12 -4.46 -8.96
N ALA A 146 15.02 -5.80 -8.94
CA ALA A 146 15.83 -6.67 -9.79
C ALA A 146 15.59 -6.38 -11.29
N ARG A 147 14.32 -6.30 -11.71
CA ARG A 147 13.96 -5.98 -13.10
C ARG A 147 14.50 -4.63 -13.56
N THR A 148 14.36 -3.58 -12.74
CA THR A 148 14.89 -2.26 -13.10
C THR A 148 16.41 -2.25 -13.17
N ALA A 149 17.11 -3.03 -12.35
CA ALA A 149 18.57 -3.18 -12.45
C ALA A 149 19.00 -3.88 -13.74
N GLU A 150 18.27 -4.92 -14.15
CA GLU A 150 18.48 -5.62 -15.43
C GLU A 150 18.26 -4.69 -16.63
N GLU A 151 17.15 -3.94 -16.64
CA GLU A 151 16.82 -2.96 -17.68
C GLU A 151 17.87 -1.86 -17.79
N ARG A 152 18.39 -1.35 -16.66
CA ARG A 152 19.48 -0.37 -16.65
C ARG A 152 20.78 -0.94 -17.20
N ALA A 153 21.15 -2.15 -16.79
CA ALA A 153 22.35 -2.82 -17.29
C ALA A 153 22.25 -3.16 -18.80
N GLU A 154 21.05 -3.41 -19.32
CA GLU A 154 20.83 -3.58 -20.77
C GLU A 154 20.91 -2.24 -21.52
N ALA A 155 20.34 -1.17 -20.96
CA ALA A 155 20.44 0.17 -21.54
C ALA A 155 21.89 0.67 -21.59
N GLU A 156 22.65 0.48 -20.51
CA GLU A 156 24.07 0.81 -20.44
C GLU A 156 24.89 0.04 -21.49
N ARG A 157 24.65 -1.27 -21.64
CA ARG A 157 25.29 -2.08 -22.69
C ARG A 157 24.97 -1.59 -24.11
N LYS A 158 23.71 -1.22 -24.39
CA LYS A 158 23.33 -0.67 -25.71
C LYS A 158 24.01 0.67 -25.98
N VAL A 159 24.10 1.55 -24.98
CA VAL A 159 24.81 2.83 -25.09
C VAL A 159 26.30 2.61 -25.35
N GLU A 160 26.92 1.63 -24.68
CA GLU A 160 28.33 1.29 -24.89
C GLU A 160 28.58 0.72 -26.29
N GLU A 161 27.73 -0.19 -26.77
CA GLU A 161 27.78 -0.73 -28.14
C GLU A 161 27.58 0.35 -29.21
N GLU A 162 26.64 1.29 -29.00
CA GLU A 162 26.43 2.43 -29.91
C GLU A 162 27.61 3.41 -29.89
N THR A 163 28.21 3.64 -28.72
CA THR A 163 29.39 4.49 -28.58
C THR A 163 30.58 3.88 -29.32
N LEU A 164 30.81 2.57 -29.17
CA LEU A 164 31.85 1.84 -29.91
C LEU A 164 31.64 1.91 -31.42
N ARG A 165 30.39 1.71 -31.90
CA ARG A 165 30.04 1.85 -33.33
C ARG A 165 30.25 3.26 -33.87
N THR A 166 30.03 4.30 -33.06
CA THR A 166 30.14 5.71 -33.49
C THR A 166 31.59 6.20 -33.50
N VAL A 167 32.44 5.66 -32.61
CA VAL A 167 33.86 6.05 -32.50
C VAL A 167 34.77 5.29 -33.47
N GLY A 168 34.26 4.26 -34.16
CA GLY A 168 34.96 3.59 -35.26
C GLY A 168 36.15 2.73 -34.83
N ILE A 169 36.00 1.97 -33.75
CA ILE A 169 36.87 0.84 -33.39
C ILE A 169 36.10 -0.45 -33.63
#